data_AF-D7L554-F1
#
_entry.id   AF-D7L554-F1
#
_cell.length_a   1.000
_cell.length_b   1.000
_cell.length_c   1.000
_cell.angle_alpha   90.00
_cell.angle_beta   90.00
_cell.angle_gamma   90.00
#
_symmetry.space_group_name_H-M   'P 1'
#
loop_
_entity.id
_entity.type
_entity.pdbx_description
1 polymer ?
#
loop_
_entity_poly.entity_id
_entity_poly.type
_entity_poly.pdbx_seq_one_letter_code
_entity_poly.pdbx_strand_id
1 'polypeptide(L)' 'MVMMMDFRVYLMRVNLHNNVESCIKREAKLISLDDSVEVDVTRVVHCDGLLLCITKDYTKFVVCNPYLGQTRWIVV' A
#
# COMPACT_ATOMS: atom_id res chain seq x y z
N MET A 1 9.56 0.73 -2.09
CA MET A 1 8.65 0.75 -3.26
C MET A 1 7.28 0.28 -2.82
N VAL A 2 6.21 0.82 -3.39
CA VAL A 2 4.84 0.34 -3.14
C VAL A 2 4.46 -0.60 -4.26
N MET A 3 3.90 -1.77 -3.92
CA MET A 3 3.45 -2.74 -4.91
C MET A 3 2.07 -3.27 -4.54
N MET A 4 1.23 -3.49 -5.55
CA MET A 4 -0.06 -4.14 -5.40
C MET A 4 0.06 -5.61 -5.82
N MET A 5 -0.39 -6.52 -4.97
CA MET A 5 -0.42 -7.98 -5.20
C MET A 5 -1.74 -8.52 -4.63
N ASP A 6 -2.48 -9.31 -5.41
CA ASP A 6 -3.74 -9.95 -4.97
C ASP A 6 -4.71 -8.96 -4.29
N PHE A 7 -4.93 -7.80 -4.92
CA PHE A 7 -5.77 -6.71 -4.39
C PHE A 7 -5.28 -6.07 -3.08
N ARG A 8 -4.03 -6.31 -2.67
CA ARG A 8 -3.44 -5.76 -1.45
C ARG A 8 -2.26 -4.86 -1.78
N VAL A 9 -2.08 -3.82 -0.97
CA VAL A 9 -0.99 -2.85 -1.13
C VAL A 9 0.10 -3.10 -0.10
N TYR A 10 1.33 -3.28 -0.57
CA TYR A 10 2.49 -3.60 0.24
C TYR A 10 3.62 -2.59 0.08
N LEU A 11 4.31 -2.33 1.17
CA LEU A 11 5.63 -1.71 1.18
C LEU A 11 6.68 -2.80 0.94
N MET A 12 7.46 -2.64 -0.12
CA MET A 12 8.54 -3.52 -0.52
C MET A 12 9.89 -2.81 -0.35
N ARG A 13 10.83 -3.46 0.34
CA ARG A 13 12.25 -3.09 0.35
C ARG A 13 12.93 -3.78 -0.82
N VAL A 14 13.67 -3.02 -1.61
CA VAL A 14 14.50 -3.54 -2.69
C VAL A 14 15.95 -3.32 -2.29
N ASN A 15 16.74 -4.39 -2.26
CA ASN A 15 18.18 -4.31 -2.05
C ASN A 15 18.90 -4.60 -3.38
N LEU A 16 19.68 -3.63 -3.86
CA LEU A 16 20.42 -3.66 -5.12
C LEU A 16 21.94 -3.73 -4.90
N HIS A 17 22.39 -4.09 -3.71
CA HIS A 17 23.81 -4.11 -3.39
C HIS A 17 24.54 -5.26 -4.12
N ASN A 18 25.51 -4.96 -4.99
CA ASN A 18 26.19 -5.92 -5.87
C ASN A 18 26.87 -7.12 -5.16
N ASN A 19 27.15 -7.02 -3.86
CA ASN A 19 27.85 -8.06 -3.11
C ASN A 19 26.90 -9.03 -2.35
N VAL A 20 25.59 -8.81 -2.43
CA VAL A 20 24.55 -9.68 -1.88
C VAL A 20 23.54 -9.94 -2.99
N GLU A 21 22.96 -11.13 -3.08
CA GLU A 21 21.90 -11.42 -4.05
C GLU A 21 20.81 -10.34 -3.97
N SER A 22 20.53 -9.70 -5.12
CA SER A 22 19.52 -8.65 -5.21
C SER A 22 18.17 -9.24 -4.78
N CYS A 23 17.56 -8.67 -3.75
CA CYS A 23 16.35 -9.23 -3.16
C CYS A 23 15.26 -8.17 -2.99
N ILE A 24 14.01 -8.61 -3.20
CA ILE A 24 12.81 -7.85 -2.92
C ILE A 24 12.17 -8.47 -1.68
N LYS A 25 12.03 -7.70 -0.61
CA LYS A 25 11.43 -8.13 0.65
C LYS A 25 10.16 -7.34 0.92
N ARG A 26 9.11 -8.04 1.33
CA ARG A 26 7.87 -7.42 1.84
C ARG A 26 8.13 -6.91 3.25
N GLU A 27 8.01 -5.61 3.45
CA GLU A 27 8.17 -4.99 4.78
C GLU A 27 6.86 -4.90 5.54
N ALA A 28 5.82 -4.38 4.90
CA ALA A 28 4.56 -4.09 5.56
C ALA A 28 3.39 -4.13 4.59
N LYS A 29 2.19 -4.41 5.11
CA LYS A 29 0.92 -4.18 4.43
C LYS A 29 0.49 -2.74 4.74
N LEU A 30 0.22 -1.92 3.72
CA LEU A 30 -0.04 -0.49 3.90
C LEU A 30 -1.49 -0.16 4.24
N ILE A 31 -2.43 -1.05 3.91
CA ILE A 31 -3.87 -0.79 4.03
C ILE A 31 -4.52 -1.97 4.76
N SER A 32 -4.97 -1.67 5.97
CA SER A 32 -5.78 -2.52 6.84
C SER A 32 -6.75 -1.61 7.56
N LEU A 33 -8.02 -1.99 7.65
CA LEU A 33 -9.02 -1.21 8.39
C LEU A 33 -8.84 -1.43 9.91
N ASP A 34 -8.43 -2.63 10.29
CA ASP A 34 -7.90 -3.12 11.56
C ASP A 34 -7.10 -4.42 11.26
N ASP A 35 -6.37 -5.00 12.21
CA ASP A 35 -5.66 -6.29 12.01
C ASP A 35 -6.59 -7.43 11.56
N SER A 36 -7.91 -7.26 11.71
CA SER A 36 -8.94 -8.26 11.40
C SER A 36 -9.66 -8.09 10.06
N VAL A 37 -9.67 -6.88 9.46
CA VAL A 37 -10.46 -6.62 8.24
C VAL A 37 -9.54 -6.29 7.07
N GLU A 38 -9.45 -7.24 6.16
CA GLU A 38 -8.72 -7.07 4.91
C GLU A 38 -9.50 -6.19 3.94
N VAL A 39 -8.77 -5.27 3.31
CA VAL A 39 -9.31 -4.31 2.36
C VAL A 39 -8.77 -4.66 0.98
N ASP A 40 -9.69 -5.01 0.07
CA ASP A 40 -9.37 -5.22 -1.32
C ASP A 40 -9.31 -3.89 -2.06
N VAL A 41 -8.14 -3.59 -2.62
CA VAL A 41 -7.85 -2.40 -3.42
C VAL A 41 -7.79 -2.78 -4.89
N THR A 42 -8.53 -2.04 -5.73
CA THR A 42 -8.52 -2.23 -7.19
C THR A 42 -7.56 -1.30 -7.90
N ARG A 43 -7.27 -0.13 -7.31
CA ARG A 43 -6.39 0.86 -7.94
C ARG A 43 -5.65 1.67 -6.89
N VAL A 44 -4.38 1.97 -7.18
CA VAL A 44 -3.55 2.89 -6.41
C VAL A 44 -3.10 4.03 -7.32
N VAL A 45 -3.26 5.26 -6.85
CA VAL A 45 -2.81 6.49 -7.52
C VAL A 45 -1.80 7.18 -6.61
N HIS A 46 -0.66 7.59 -7.16
CA HIS A 46 0.37 8.33 -6.42
C HIS A 46 0.19 9.83 -6.63
N CYS A 47 0.19 10.60 -5.53
CA CYS A 47 0.01 12.05 -5.52
C CYS A 47 1.03 12.68 -4.55
N ASP A 48 2.15 13.19 -5.06
CA ASP A 48 3.16 13.94 -4.29
C ASP A 48 3.57 13.30 -2.95
N GLY A 49 3.81 11.98 -2.96
CA GLY A 49 4.22 11.23 -1.77
C GLY A 49 3.06 10.67 -0.93
N LEU A 50 1.82 10.98 -1.29
CA LEU A 50 0.62 10.29 -0.83
C LEU A 50 0.19 9.22 -1.82
N LEU A 51 -0.61 8.28 -1.34
CA LEU A 51 -1.25 7.25 -2.13
C LEU A 51 -2.76 7.34 -1.93
N LEU A 52 -3.49 7.46 -3.03
CA LEU A 52 -4.94 7.28 -3.06
C LEU A 52 -5.23 5.86 -3.51
N CYS A 53 -5.87 5.08 -2.64
CA CYS A 53 -6.21 3.70 -2.88
C CYS A 53 -7.73 3.55 -2.96
N ILE A 54 -8.19 2.93 -4.04
CA ILE A 54 -9.60 2.76 -4.35
C ILE A 54 -10.00 1.33 -4.01
N THR A 55 -11.02 1.15 -3.17
CA THR A 55 -11.49 -0.18 -2.80
C THR A 55 -12.28 -0.84 -3.93
N LYS A 56 -12.40 -2.16 -3.89
CA LYS A 56 -13.06 -2.96 -4.94
C LYS A 56 -14.54 -2.67 -5.12
N ASP A 57 -15.22 -2.26 -4.06
CA ASP A 57 -16.62 -1.86 -4.07
C ASP A 57 -16.84 -0.41 -4.52
N TYR A 58 -15.76 0.36 -4.73
CA TYR A 58 -15.79 1.78 -5.15
C TYR A 58 -16.59 2.71 -4.22
N THR A 59 -16.95 2.26 -3.01
CA THR A 59 -17.66 3.07 -2.00
C THR A 59 -16.70 3.79 -1.05
N LYS A 60 -15.44 3.34 -1.00
CA LYS A 60 -14.44 3.84 -0.07
C LYS A 60 -13.13 4.14 -0.79
N PHE A 61 -12.49 5.19 -0.28
CA PHE A 61 -11.14 5.56 -0.67
C PHE A 61 -10.27 5.63 0.57
N VAL A 62 -9.00 5.28 0.39
CA VAL A 62 -7.98 5.37 1.43
C VAL A 62 -6.88 6.29 0.94
N VAL A 63 -6.64 7.36 1.67
CA VAL A 63 -5.46 8.20 1.47
C VAL A 63 -4.43 7.77 2.50
N CYS A 64 -3.28 7.28 2.05
CA CYS A 64 -2.17 6.95 2.95
C CYS A 64 -0.92 7.76 2.64
N ASN A 65 -0.26 8.19 3.71
CA ASN A 65 1.09 8.70 3.70
C ASN A 65 2.03 7.56 4.15
N PRO A 66 2.66 6.84 3.22
CA PRO A 66 3.52 5.71 3.56
C PRO A 66 4.78 6.12 4.33
N TYR A 67 5.20 7.40 4.27
CA TYR A 67 6.38 7.88 4.99
C TYR A 67 6.11 8.11 6.48
N LEU A 68 4.91 8.58 6.81
CA LEU A 68 4.49 8.82 8.20
C LEU A 68 3.64 7.68 8.77
N GLY A 69 3.35 6.64 7.98
CA GLY A 69 2.46 5.55 8.39
C GLY A 69 1.02 6.00 8.67
N GLN A 70 0.60 7.13 8.10
CA GLN A 70 -0.73 7.69 8.34
C GLN A 70 -1.71 7.23 7.27
N THR A 71 -2.91 6.86 7.69
CA THR A 71 -3.97 6.39 6.79
C THR A 71 -5.28 7.06 7.15
N ARG A 72 -5.99 7.57 6.14
CA ARG A 72 -7.30 8.22 6.30
C ARG A 72 -8.31 7.62 5.34
N TRP A 73 -9.46 7.26 5.88
CA TRP A 73 -10.60 6.76 5.12
C TRP A 73 -11.49 7.90 4.64
N ILE A 74 -11.99 7.77 3.42
CA ILE A 74 -12.98 8.66 2.81
C ILE A 74 -14.11 7.74 2.30
N VAL A 75 -15.31 7.94 2.82
CA VAL A 75 -16.52 7.21 2.41
C VAL A 75 -17.32 8.12 1.50
N VAL A 76 -17.86 7.59 0.41
CA VAL A 76 -18.68 8.31 -0.57
C VAL A 76 -20.07 7.71 -0.67
#